data_AF-A0AAV4NE34-F1
#
_entry.id   AF-A0AAV4NE34-F1
#
_cell.length_a   1.000
_cell.length_b   1.000
_cell.length_c   1.000
_cell.angle_alpha   90.00
_cell.angle_beta   90.00
_cell.angle_gamma   90.00
#
_symmetry.space_group_name_H-M   'P 1'
#
loop_
_entity.id
_entity.type
_entity.pdbx_description
1 polymer ?
#
loop_
_entity_poly.entity_id
_entity_poly.type
_entity_poly.pdbx_seq_one_letter_code
_entity_poly.pdbx_strand_id
1 'polypeptide(L)'
;MDYNLTMGGVDRADQALVCYPTTRKRQKRYYITIFRHLLDMAIWNAFILRKKQLPNIDNYDFRMDLVERIIEKFHVIAPRSAKRQKLQSDCPLRLTARHFPDLVPSTSAKKNASRKCIVCSKSKIRRETRYQCNECDVGLCVQPCFRK
;
A
#
# COMPACT_ATOMS: atom_id res chain seq x y z
N MET A 1 -13.79 44.90 23.83
CA MET A 1 -13.98 44.61 22.38
C MET A 1 -13.13 43.40 21.95
N ASP A 2 -12.73 42.53 22.89
CA ASP A 2 -11.72 41.47 22.65
C ASP A 2 -12.31 40.12 22.21
N TYR A 3 -13.63 39.96 22.33
CA TYR A 3 -14.36 38.75 21.94
C TYR A 3 -14.12 38.35 20.47
N ASN A 4 -14.14 39.33 19.57
CA ASN A 4 -13.97 39.09 18.13
C ASN A 4 -12.55 38.61 17.76
N LEU A 5 -11.55 38.86 18.61
CA LEU A 5 -10.16 38.44 18.35
C LEU A 5 -9.93 36.96 18.70
N THR A 6 -10.66 36.42 19.66
CA THR A 6 -10.46 35.05 20.17
C THR A 6 -11.45 34.01 19.63
N MET A 7 -12.60 34.45 19.10
CA MET A 7 -13.69 33.55 18.64
C MET A 7 -13.31 32.64 17.46
N GLY A 8 -12.45 33.10 16.55
CA GLY A 8 -12.14 32.37 15.31
C GLY A 8 -11.15 31.21 15.47
N GLY A 9 -10.76 30.84 16.70
CA GLY A 9 -9.78 29.77 16.92
C GLY A 9 -10.26 28.41 16.42
N VAL A 10 -11.53 28.07 16.71
CA VAL A 10 -12.14 26.80 16.29
C VAL A 10 -12.36 26.77 14.78
N ASP A 11 -12.94 27.82 14.21
CA ASP A 11 -13.19 27.92 12.77
C ASP A 11 -11.90 27.80 11.93
N ARG A 12 -10.81 28.41 12.41
CA ARG A 12 -9.50 28.30 11.74
C ARG A 12 -8.93 26.89 11.81
N ALA A 13 -9.13 26.19 12.92
CA ALA A 13 -8.70 24.79 13.04
C ALA A 13 -9.53 23.89 12.11
N ASP A 14 -10.85 24.07 12.09
CA ASP A 14 -11.74 23.32 11.19
C ASP A 14 -11.41 23.59 9.72
N GLN A 15 -11.16 24.86 9.36
CA GLN A 15 -10.74 25.23 8.00
C GLN A 15 -9.43 24.53 7.60
N ALA A 16 -8.46 24.43 8.52
CA ALA A 16 -7.20 23.74 8.24
C ALA A 16 -7.37 22.22 8.06
N LEU A 17 -8.31 21.60 8.77
CA LEU A 17 -8.61 20.17 8.65
C LEU A 17 -9.30 19.84 7.31
N VAL A 18 -10.07 20.77 6.76
CA VAL A 18 -10.73 20.61 5.45
C VAL A 18 -9.71 20.55 4.31
N CYS A 19 -8.53 21.16 4.43
CA CYS A 19 -7.51 21.16 3.37
C CYS A 19 -6.93 19.77 3.09
N TYR A 20 -6.82 18.90 4.11
CA TYR A 20 -6.20 17.58 3.98
C TYR A 20 -7.01 16.49 4.71
N PRO A 21 -8.22 16.15 4.25
CA PRO A 21 -9.09 15.23 4.95
C PRO A 21 -8.63 13.78 4.75
N THR A 22 -8.39 13.03 5.83
CA THR A 22 -8.16 11.58 5.72
C THR A 22 -9.48 10.78 5.71
N THR A 23 -10.58 11.44 6.06
CA THR A 23 -11.94 10.89 6.00
C THR A 23 -12.33 10.56 4.55
N ARG A 24 -12.88 9.35 4.33
CA ARG A 24 -13.30 8.90 2.99
C ARG A 24 -14.82 8.96 2.86
N LYS A 25 -15.32 9.53 1.75
CA LYS A 25 -16.76 9.72 1.47
C LYS A 25 -17.61 8.43 1.53
N ARG A 26 -17.02 7.26 1.25
CA ARG A 26 -17.73 5.96 1.23
C ARG A 26 -17.45 5.09 2.47
N GLN A 27 -17.06 5.68 3.60
CA GLN A 27 -16.74 4.91 4.80
C GLN A 27 -18.03 4.41 5.48
N LYS A 28 -18.26 3.10 5.46
CA LYS A 28 -19.48 2.47 6.04
C LYS A 28 -19.46 2.36 7.57
N ARG A 29 -18.27 2.42 8.18
CA ARG A 29 -18.07 2.22 9.62
C ARG A 29 -17.84 3.57 10.29
N TYR A 30 -18.83 4.05 11.04
CA TYR A 30 -18.81 5.40 11.65
C TYR A 30 -17.61 5.61 12.60
N TYR A 31 -17.24 4.59 13.39
CA TYR A 31 -16.12 4.69 14.33
C TYR A 31 -14.78 4.93 13.63
N ILE A 32 -14.61 4.47 12.38
CA ILE A 32 -13.39 4.74 11.62
C ILE A 32 -13.36 6.20 11.13
N THR A 33 -14.53 6.78 10.84
CA THR A 33 -14.63 8.21 10.53
C THR A 33 -14.20 9.06 11.72
N ILE A 34 -14.68 8.73 12.92
CA ILE A 34 -14.26 9.40 14.17
C ILE A 34 -12.74 9.25 14.37
N PHE A 35 -12.22 8.03 14.27
CA PHE A 35 -10.78 7.78 14.40
C PHE A 35 -9.94 8.62 13.43
N ARG A 36 -10.35 8.72 12.16
CA ARG A 36 -9.63 9.50 11.15
C ARG A 36 -9.68 10.99 11.43
N HIS A 37 -10.82 11.49 11.90
CA HIS A 37 -10.94 12.88 12.31
C HIS A 37 -10.03 13.20 13.51
N LEU A 38 -9.99 12.32 14.52
CA LEU A 38 -9.06 12.43 15.64
C LEU A 38 -7.59 12.41 15.17
N LEU A 39 -7.28 11.58 14.17
CA LEU A 39 -5.95 11.51 13.57
C LEU A 39 -5.59 12.80 12.82
N ASP A 40 -6.53 13.38 12.06
CA ASP A 40 -6.32 14.66 11.38
C ASP A 40 -6.04 15.80 12.38
N MET A 41 -6.79 15.84 13.49
CA MET A 41 -6.54 16.79 14.58
C MET A 41 -5.18 16.58 15.25
N ALA A 42 -4.79 15.33 15.50
CA ALA A 42 -3.47 15.03 16.07
C ALA A 42 -2.32 15.50 15.17
N ILE A 43 -2.44 15.27 13.86
CA ILE A 43 -1.44 15.74 12.86
C ILE A 43 -1.39 17.28 12.85
N TRP A 44 -2.54 17.95 12.87
CA TRP A 44 -2.58 19.41 12.90
C TRP A 44 -1.94 20.00 14.17
N ASN A 45 -2.22 19.41 15.33
CA ASN A 45 -1.59 19.80 16.59
C ASN A 45 -0.08 19.58 16.57
N ALA A 46 0.39 18.46 16.03
CA ALA A 46 1.81 18.19 15.85
C ALA A 46 2.48 19.21 14.89
N PHE A 47 1.79 19.59 13.81
CA PHE A 47 2.25 20.64 12.91
C PHE A 47 2.38 22.00 13.61
N ILE A 48 1.39 22.41 14.42
CA ILE A 48 1.45 23.66 15.20
C ILE A 48 2.67 23.64 16.13
N LEU A 49 2.93 22.53 16.81
CA LEU A 49 4.12 22.38 17.68
C LEU A 49 5.42 22.49 16.89
N ARG A 50 5.50 21.83 15.72
CA ARG A 50 6.67 21.92 14.84
C ARG A 50 6.87 23.34 14.31
N LYS A 51 5.80 24.03 13.95
CA LYS A 51 5.83 25.42 13.45
C LYS A 51 6.30 26.41 14.50
N LYS A 52 6.04 26.15 15.79
CA LYS A 52 6.61 26.93 16.90
C LYS A 52 8.13 26.78 17.02
N GLN A 53 8.69 25.62 16.64
CA GLN A 53 10.13 25.37 16.63
C GLN A 53 10.80 25.86 15.35
N LEU A 54 10.15 25.66 14.20
CA LEU A 54 10.60 26.12 12.88
C LEU A 54 9.49 26.94 12.21
N PRO A 55 9.58 28.29 12.24
CA PRO A 55 8.49 29.15 11.77
C PRO A 55 8.21 29.06 10.27
N ASN A 56 9.20 28.63 9.47
CA ASN A 56 9.13 28.62 8.01
C ASN A 56 8.76 27.26 7.39
N ILE A 57 8.26 26.31 8.19
CA ILE A 57 7.85 24.99 7.66
C ILE A 57 6.43 25.04 7.08
N ASP A 58 6.27 24.53 5.86
CA ASP A 58 4.95 24.37 5.26
C ASP A 58 4.26 23.09 5.76
N ASN A 59 2.92 23.10 5.77
CA ASN A 59 2.10 21.97 6.20
C ASN A 59 2.29 20.77 5.26
N TYR A 60 2.45 21.02 3.96
CA TYR A 60 2.72 19.97 2.98
C TYR A 60 4.05 19.25 3.29
N ASP A 61 5.14 20.01 3.43
CA ASP A 61 6.48 19.45 3.70
C ASP A 61 6.51 18.68 5.03
N PHE A 62 5.86 19.21 6.06
CA PHE A 62 5.72 18.51 7.34
C PHE A 62 5.00 17.16 7.19
N ARG A 63 3.91 17.11 6.41
CA ARG A 63 3.16 15.87 6.18
C ARG A 63 3.97 14.86 5.36
N MET A 64 4.75 15.32 4.40
CA MET A 64 5.62 14.45 3.61
C MET A 64 6.72 13.82 4.49
N ASP A 65 7.42 14.63 5.31
CA ASP A 65 8.41 14.15 6.29
C ASP A 65 7.77 13.17 7.30
N LEU A 66 6.54 13.45 7.75
CA LEU A 66 5.80 12.55 8.64
C LEU A 66 5.54 11.19 7.98
N VAL A 67 5.06 11.18 6.73
CA VAL A 67 4.75 9.95 5.99
C VAL A 67 6.02 9.14 5.74
N GLU A 68 7.10 9.79 5.32
CA GLU A 68 8.40 9.15 5.09
C GLU A 68 8.91 8.46 6.36
N ARG A 69 8.95 9.17 7.50
CA ARG A 69 9.38 8.60 8.79
C ARG A 69 8.51 7.44 9.27
N ILE A 70 7.19 7.52 9.05
CA ILE A 70 6.28 6.43 9.41
C ILE A 70 6.58 5.19 8.55
N ILE A 71 6.81 5.38 7.25
CA ILE A 71 7.20 4.29 6.36
C ILE A 71 8.55 3.74 6.82
N GLU A 72 9.59 4.54 6.97
CA GLU A 72 10.91 4.06 7.40
C GLU A 72 10.86 3.24 8.70
N LYS A 73 10.10 3.73 9.70
CA LYS A 73 10.03 3.08 11.02
C LYS A 73 9.18 1.81 11.03
N PHE A 74 8.08 1.78 10.28
CA PHE A 74 7.09 0.71 10.33
C PHE A 74 7.01 -0.13 9.05
N HIS A 75 7.88 0.12 8.06
CA HIS A 75 8.06 -0.74 6.90
C HIS A 75 8.75 -2.03 7.32
N VAL A 76 7.99 -2.88 8.00
CA VAL A 76 8.32 -4.29 8.12
C VAL A 76 8.06 -4.89 6.74
N ILE A 77 9.10 -5.37 6.08
CA ILE A 77 8.99 -6.40 5.05
C ILE A 77 8.46 -7.64 5.80
N ALA A 78 7.16 -7.65 6.11
CA ALA A 78 6.54 -8.82 6.67
C ALA A 78 6.81 -9.93 5.63
N PRO A 79 7.41 -11.08 6.01
CA PRO A 79 7.47 -12.20 5.11
C PRO A 79 6.03 -12.44 4.69
N ARG A 80 5.74 -12.18 3.41
CA ARG A 80 4.38 -12.14 2.88
C ARG A 80 3.72 -13.45 3.29
N SER A 81 2.88 -13.41 4.33
CA SER A 81 2.06 -14.56 4.68
C SER A 81 1.35 -14.95 3.38
N ALA A 82 1.54 -16.20 2.96
CA ALA A 82 1.24 -16.75 1.64
C ALA A 82 -0.26 -16.77 1.27
N LYS A 83 -1.05 -15.83 1.77
CA LYS A 83 -2.45 -15.63 1.43
C LYS A 83 -2.61 -14.31 0.68
N ARG A 84 -2.47 -14.43 -0.64
CA ARG A 84 -3.26 -13.69 -1.66
C ARG A 84 -3.28 -12.17 -1.48
N GLN A 85 -2.21 -11.50 -1.92
CA GLN A 85 -2.40 -10.23 -2.61
C GLN A 85 -2.30 -10.50 -4.11
N LYS A 86 -3.39 -10.20 -4.83
CA LYS A 86 -3.29 -9.87 -6.25
C LYS A 86 -2.25 -8.75 -6.33
N LEU A 87 -1.07 -9.04 -6.86
CA LEU A 87 -0.17 -8.00 -7.35
C LEU A 87 -1.01 -7.15 -8.30
N GLN A 88 -1.40 -5.96 -7.85
CA GLN A 88 -1.94 -4.93 -8.72
C GLN A 88 -0.86 -4.65 -9.76
N SER A 89 -1.27 -4.56 -11.03
CA SER A 89 -0.40 -4.67 -12.20
C SER A 89 0.64 -3.55 -12.36
N ASP A 90 0.67 -2.57 -11.46
CA ASP A 90 1.37 -1.30 -11.67
C ASP A 90 2.38 -1.04 -10.53
N CYS A 91 3.15 -2.07 -10.16
CA CYS A 91 4.35 -1.86 -9.36
C CYS A 91 5.51 -1.53 -10.32
N PRO A 92 6.15 -0.35 -10.25
CA PRO A 92 7.24 0.03 -11.15
C PRO A 92 8.45 -0.91 -11.07
N LEU A 93 8.60 -1.65 -9.96
CA LEU A 93 9.58 -2.72 -9.78
C LEU A 93 9.38 -3.92 -10.73
N ARG A 94 8.23 -4.05 -11.39
CA ARG A 94 7.99 -5.08 -12.42
C ARG A 94 8.95 -4.95 -13.61
N LEU A 95 9.38 -3.73 -13.93
CA LEU A 95 10.25 -3.48 -15.09
C LEU A 95 11.72 -3.83 -14.83
N THR A 96 12.12 -3.98 -13.56
CA THR A 96 13.49 -4.31 -13.17
C THR A 96 13.64 -5.76 -12.67
N ALA A 97 12.56 -6.41 -12.26
CA ALA A 97 12.59 -7.80 -11.81
C ALA A 97 12.83 -8.78 -12.98
N ARG A 98 13.97 -9.49 -12.93
CA ARG A 98 14.32 -10.51 -13.93
C ARG A 98 13.68 -11.85 -13.55
N HIS A 99 12.41 -12.03 -13.89
CA HIS A 99 11.71 -13.29 -13.70
C HIS A 99 12.23 -14.34 -14.70
N PHE A 100 12.93 -15.38 -14.21
CA PHE A 100 13.39 -16.51 -15.03
C PHE A 100 12.54 -17.77 -14.79
N PRO A 101 12.27 -18.59 -15.83
CA PRO A 101 11.63 -19.89 -15.65
C PRO A 101 12.53 -20.84 -14.88
N ASP A 102 11.99 -21.47 -13.84
CA ASP A 102 12.62 -22.57 -13.13
C ASP A 102 11.71 -23.81 -13.12
N LEU A 103 12.27 -24.99 -12.87
CA LEU A 103 11.52 -26.23 -12.78
C LEU A 103 10.79 -26.33 -11.43
N VAL A 104 9.58 -26.88 -11.47
CA VAL A 104 8.83 -27.21 -10.25
C VAL A 104 9.61 -28.31 -9.50
N PRO A 105 9.93 -28.10 -8.21
CA PRO A 105 10.68 -29.08 -7.43
C PRO A 105 9.91 -30.40 -7.30
N SER A 106 10.62 -31.52 -7.24
CA SER A 106 10.02 -32.82 -7.01
C SER A 106 9.38 -32.87 -5.62
N THR A 107 8.17 -33.41 -5.53
CA THR A 107 7.52 -33.73 -4.26
C THR A 107 7.73 -35.21 -3.94
N SER A 108 7.58 -35.60 -2.66
CA SER A 108 7.70 -37.00 -2.22
C SER A 108 6.83 -37.97 -3.02
N ALA A 109 5.72 -37.48 -3.58
CA ALA A 109 4.80 -38.25 -4.39
C ALA A 109 5.15 -38.31 -5.89
N LYS A 110 5.88 -37.31 -6.44
CA LYS A 110 6.13 -37.21 -7.89
C LYS A 110 7.50 -36.60 -8.21
N LYS A 111 8.34 -37.37 -8.92
CA LYS A 111 9.63 -36.93 -9.48
C LYS A 111 9.49 -35.77 -10.48
N ASN A 112 8.41 -35.77 -11.27
CA ASN A 112 8.09 -34.71 -12.22
C ASN A 112 6.80 -33.99 -11.80
N ALA A 113 6.87 -33.18 -10.75
CA ALA A 113 5.72 -32.40 -10.30
C ALA A 113 5.32 -31.33 -11.35
N SER A 114 4.02 -31.11 -11.50
CA SER A 114 3.43 -30.12 -12.40
C SER A 114 2.53 -29.16 -11.61
N ARG A 115 2.47 -27.90 -12.02
CA ARG A 115 1.56 -26.88 -11.47
C ARG A 115 0.61 -26.39 -12.56
N LYS A 116 -0.56 -25.89 -12.17
CA LYS A 116 -1.52 -25.31 -13.11
C LYS A 116 -0.99 -23.97 -13.63
N CYS A 117 -1.05 -23.75 -14.94
CA CYS A 117 -0.70 -22.45 -15.52
C CYS A 117 -1.75 -21.39 -15.16
N ILE A 118 -1.35 -20.30 -14.51
CA ILE A 118 -2.27 -19.25 -14.07
C ILE A 118 -2.89 -18.48 -15.25
N VAL A 119 -2.12 -18.25 -16.31
CA VAL A 119 -2.59 -17.55 -17.53
C VAL A 119 -3.61 -18.39 -18.27
N CYS A 120 -3.31 -19.67 -18.53
CA CYS A 120 -4.26 -20.58 -19.17
C CYS A 120 -5.53 -20.78 -18.33
N SER A 121 -5.39 -20.89 -17.00
CA SER A 121 -6.53 -21.01 -16.11
C SER A 121 -7.47 -19.80 -16.18
N LYS A 122 -6.93 -18.58 -16.37
CA LYS A 122 -7.75 -17.37 -16.57
C LYS A 122 -8.52 -17.43 -17.89
N SER A 123 -7.92 -17.97 -18.94
CA SER A 123 -8.57 -18.24 -20.23
C SER A 123 -9.49 -19.48 -20.21
N LYS A 124 -9.80 -20.05 -19.03
CA LYS A 124 -10.58 -21.29 -18.87
C LYS A 124 -9.97 -22.53 -19.55
N ILE A 125 -8.69 -22.49 -19.89
CA ILE A 125 -7.95 -23.61 -20.46
C ILE A 125 -7.24 -24.36 -19.33
N ARG A 126 -7.48 -25.67 -19.23
CA ARG A 126 -6.73 -26.53 -18.30
C ARG A 126 -5.38 -26.89 -18.94
N ARG A 127 -4.29 -26.30 -18.43
CA ARG A 127 -2.91 -26.71 -18.74
C ARG A 127 -2.08 -26.79 -17.47
N GLU A 128 -1.24 -27.80 -17.41
CA GLU A 128 -0.26 -28.02 -16.35
C GLU A 128 1.15 -27.87 -16.91
N THR A 129 2.06 -27.33 -16.11
CA THR A 129 3.41 -26.96 -16.52
C THR A 129 4.42 -27.44 -15.49
N ARG A 130 5.59 -27.86 -15.98
CA ARG A 130 6.75 -28.17 -15.14
C ARG A 130 7.58 -26.93 -14.80
N TYR A 131 7.18 -25.77 -15.32
CA TYR A 131 7.88 -24.52 -15.15
C TYR A 131 7.11 -23.60 -14.22
N GLN A 132 7.83 -22.91 -13.35
CA GLN A 132 7.35 -21.91 -12.41
C GLN A 132 8.29 -20.70 -12.38
N CYS A 133 7.78 -19.57 -11.91
CA CYS A 133 8.61 -18.44 -11.51
C CYS A 133 8.78 -18.50 -9.99
N ASN A 134 10.01 -18.62 -9.49
CA ASN A 134 10.26 -18.71 -8.04
C ASN A 134 9.97 -17.39 -7.32
N GLU A 135 10.22 -16.26 -7.97
CA GLU A 135 9.95 -14.93 -7.40
C GLU A 135 8.46 -14.65 -7.24
N CYS A 136 7.65 -15.13 -8.20
CA CYS A 136 6.19 -14.95 -8.18
C CYS A 136 5.45 -16.14 -7.54
N ASP A 137 6.13 -17.27 -7.30
CA ASP A 137 5.58 -18.56 -6.87
C ASP A 137 4.35 -19.01 -7.69
N VAL A 138 4.42 -18.90 -9.02
CA VAL A 138 3.33 -19.30 -9.93
C VAL A 138 3.80 -20.23 -11.03
N GLY A 139 2.95 -21.21 -11.40
CA GLY A 139 3.14 -22.06 -12.56
C GLY A 139 2.77 -21.34 -13.85
N LEU A 140 3.64 -21.39 -14.87
CA LEU A 140 3.47 -20.73 -16.17
C LEU A 140 3.98 -21.64 -17.30
N CYS A 141 3.33 -21.56 -18.46
CA CYS A 141 3.85 -22.21 -19.67
C CYS A 141 5.07 -21.43 -20.17
N VAL A 142 6.14 -22.10 -20.60
CA VAL A 142 7.33 -21.46 -21.19
C VAL A 142 6.94 -20.51 -22.32
N GLN A 143 6.06 -20.98 -23.21
CA GLN A 143 5.41 -20.15 -24.22
C GLN A 143 3.92 -20.48 -24.31
N PRO A 144 3.03 -19.49 -24.57
CA PRO A 144 3.28 -18.05 -24.64
C PRO A 144 3.17 -17.34 -23.26
N CYS A 145 2.89 -18.09 -22.18
CA CYS A 145 2.43 -17.51 -20.91
C CYS A 145 3.53 -16.77 -20.13
N PHE A 146 4.80 -17.16 -20.25
CA PHE A 146 5.90 -16.51 -19.55
C PHE A 146 6.24 -15.11 -20.09
N ARG A 147 5.79 -14.79 -21.31
CA ARG A 147 5.98 -13.48 -21.95
C ARG A 147 4.83 -12.50 -21.67
N LYS A 148 3.73 -12.97 -21.06
CA LYS A 148 2.51 -12.18 -20.81
C LYS A 148 2.43 -11.72 -19.36
#